data_AF-Q9FLP8-F1
#
_entry.id   AF-Q9FLP8-F1
#
_cell.length_a   1.000
_cell.length_b   1.000
_cell.length_c   1.000
_cell.angle_alpha   90.00
_cell.angle_beta   90.00
_cell.angle_gamma   90.00
#
_symmetry.space_group_name_H-M   'P 1'
#
loop_
_entity.id
_entity.type
_entity.pdbx_description
1 polymer ?
#
loop_
_entity_poly.entity_id
_entity_poly.type
_entity_poly.pdbx_seq_one_letter_code
_entity_poly.pdbx_strand_id
1 'polypeptide(L)' 'MSGFRAFKAQVPIEWSQSLYITLVRGLPGTRKLHRRTLEAMGLRRCHRTVLHSNNSSIRGMIDQVLFLYLFIYSHLS' A
#
# COMPACT_ATOMS: atom_id res chain seq x y z
N MET A 1 -17.83 20.77 17.11
CA MET A 1 -17.54 19.72 16.10
C MET A 1 -16.80 20.39 14.95
N SER A 2 -15.54 20.04 14.64
CA SER A 2 -14.81 20.74 13.56
C SER A 2 -15.39 20.43 12.18
N GLY A 3 -15.55 21.46 11.34
CA GLY A 3 -16.14 21.34 9.99
C GLY A 3 -15.40 20.35 9.07
N PHE A 4 -14.14 20.07 9.37
CA PHE A 4 -13.33 19.07 8.67
C PHE A 4 -13.90 17.64 8.80
N ARG A 5 -14.49 17.28 9.95
CA ARG A 5 -15.11 15.95 10.14
C ARG A 5 -16.41 15.82 9.36
N ALA A 6 -17.18 16.90 9.23
CA ALA A 6 -18.40 16.93 8.43
C ALA A 6 -18.09 16.81 6.93
N PHE A 7 -17.04 17.51 6.46
CA PHE A 7 -16.56 17.39 5.08
C PHE A 7 -16.09 15.96 4.76
N LYS A 8 -15.26 15.34 5.62
CA LYS A 8 -14.82 13.95 5.43
C LYS A 8 -15.97 12.93 5.50
N ALA A 9 -17.07 13.23 6.18
CA ALA A 9 -18.24 12.35 6.22
C ALA A 9 -19.06 12.41 4.93
N GLN A 10 -18.96 13.51 4.18
CA GLN A 10 -19.75 13.75 2.96
C GLN A 10 -19.00 13.35 1.67
N VAL A 11 -17.66 13.25 1.73
CA VAL A 11 -16.85 12.76 0.61
C VAL A 11 -16.72 11.23 0.72
N PRO A 12 -17.22 10.44 -0.25
CA PRO A 12 -16.97 9.01 -0.25
C PRO A 12 -15.45 8.76 -0.32
N ILE A 13 -14.96 7.82 0.47
CA ILE A 13 -13.55 7.41 0.43
C ILE A 13 -13.37 6.57 -0.84
N GLU A 14 -13.21 7.25 -1.96
CA GLU A 14 -12.94 6.63 -3.25
C GLU A 14 -11.48 6.20 -3.29
N TRP A 15 -11.25 4.90 -3.44
CA TRP A 15 -9.89 4.43 -3.66
C TRP A 15 -9.49 4.69 -5.11
N SER A 16 -8.31 5.26 -5.33
CA SER A 16 -7.75 5.44 -6.67
C SER A 16 -7.71 4.11 -7.44
N GLN A 17 -7.92 4.13 -8.75
CA GLN A 17 -7.85 2.94 -9.61
C GLN A 17 -6.47 2.28 -9.62
N SER A 18 -5.42 3.03 -9.27
CA SER A 18 -4.04 2.58 -9.19
C SER A 18 -3.43 2.95 -7.84
N LEU A 19 -2.65 2.02 -7.29
CA LEU A 19 -1.95 2.14 -6.02
C LEU A 19 -0.44 2.23 -6.29
N TYR A 20 0.19 3.24 -5.71
CA TYR A 20 1.63 3.39 -5.70
C TYR A 20 2.18 2.79 -4.42
N ILE A 21 2.97 1.74 -4.57
CA ILE A 21 3.41 0.87 -3.48
C ILE A 21 4.93 1.01 -3.38
N THR A 22 5.41 1.54 -2.26
CA THR A 22 6.85 1.73 -2.02
C THR A 22 7.33 0.87 -0.86
N LEU A 23 8.41 0.12 -1.09
CA LEU A 23 9.11 -0.59 -0.02
C LEU A 23 9.99 0.39 0.76
N VAL A 24 9.60 0.77 1.98
CA VAL A 24 10.31 1.79 2.76
C VAL A 24 11.38 1.18 3.66
N ARG A 25 11.15 -0.04 4.16
CA ARG A 25 12.08 -0.72 5.07
C ARG A 25 12.72 -1.94 4.43
N GLY A 26 13.94 -2.26 4.88
CA GLY A 26 14.67 -3.43 4.42
C GLY A 26 14.03 -4.76 4.84
N LEU A 27 14.41 -5.81 4.11
CA LEU A 27 13.94 -7.19 4.30
C LEU A 27 14.67 -8.05 5.37
N PRO A 28 15.76 -7.66 6.08
CA PRO A 28 16.49 -8.59 6.92
C PRO A 28 15.63 -9.05 8.11
N GLY A 29 15.62 -10.36 8.40
CA GLY A 29 14.81 -10.96 9.47
C GLY A 29 13.31 -11.10 9.16
N THR A 30 12.86 -10.79 7.93
CA THR A 30 11.47 -11.00 7.50
C THR A 30 11.09 -12.48 7.45
N ARG A 31 9.82 -12.77 7.76
CA ARG A 31 9.21 -14.07 7.43
C ARG A 31 9.34 -14.33 5.93
N LYS A 32 9.72 -15.57 5.56
CA LYS A 32 9.86 -16.01 4.16
C LYS A 32 8.61 -15.71 3.32
N LEU A 33 7.44 -15.78 3.93
CA LEU A 33 6.17 -15.49 3.27
C LEU A 33 6.10 -14.03 2.80
N HIS A 34 6.38 -13.06 3.68
CA HIS A 34 6.37 -11.64 3.30
C HIS A 34 7.39 -11.33 2.23
N ARG A 35 8.57 -11.97 2.29
CA ARG A 35 9.59 -11.83 1.25
C ARG A 35 9.09 -12.32 -0.10
N ARG A 36 8.40 -13.47 -0.17
CA ARG A 36 7.78 -13.97 -1.41
C ARG A 36 6.69 -13.03 -1.91
N THR A 37 5.86 -12.49 -1.04
CA THR A 37 4.82 -11.52 -1.41
C THR A 37 5.43 -10.24 -1.98
N LEU A 38 6.49 -9.70 -1.36
CA LEU A 38 7.21 -8.53 -1.85
C LEU A 38 7.95 -8.82 -3.16
N GLU A 39 8.56 -9.99 -3.32
CA GLU A 39 9.19 -10.42 -4.57
C GLU A 39 8.16 -10.57 -5.71
N ALA A 40 6.97 -11.11 -5.42
CA ALA A 40 5.87 -11.24 -6.36
C ALA A 40 5.30 -9.88 -6.80
N MET A 41 5.25 -8.92 -5.88
CA MET A 41 4.87 -7.52 -6.19
C MET A 41 5.98 -6.73 -6.88
N GLY A 42 7.17 -7.30 -7.08
CA GLY A 42 8.32 -6.65 -7.74
C GLY A 42 9.19 -5.78 -6.81
N LEU A 43 8.96 -5.81 -5.50
CA LEU A 43 9.66 -5.02 -4.50
C LEU A 43 10.85 -5.78 -3.92
N ARG A 44 11.96 -5.79 -4.66
CA ARG A 44 13.20 -6.49 -4.27
C ARG A 44 14.22 -5.60 -3.54
N ARG A 45 14.07 -4.28 -3.62
CA ARG A 45 15.01 -3.29 -3.07
C ARG A 45 14.24 -2.19 -2.33
N CYS A 46 14.84 -1.67 -1.26
CA CYS A 46 14.31 -0.53 -0.52
C CYS A 46 14.17 0.70 -1.44
N HIS A 47 13.22 1.57 -1.10
CA HIS A 47 12.86 2.80 -1.81
C HIS A 47 12.45 2.60 -3.28
N ARG A 48 12.14 1.36 -3.68
CA ARG A 48 11.54 1.07 -4.98
C ARG A 48 10.03 1.28 -4.89
N THR A 49 9.48 2.06 -5.80
CA THR A 49 8.04 2.23 -6.00
C THR A 49 7.59 1.39 -7.19
N VAL A 50 6.48 0.68 -7.05
CA VAL A 50 5.83 -0.07 -8.12
C VAL A 50 4.37 0.35 -8.19
N LEU A 51 3.88 0.55 -9.41
CA LEU A 51 2.48 0.84 -9.69
C LEU A 51 1.71 -0.47 -9.83
N HIS A 52 0.60 -0.58 -9.10
CA HIS A 52 -0.32 -1.71 -9.21
C HIS A 52 -1.74 -1.22 -9.38
N SER A 53 -2.55 -1.93 -10.16
CA SER A 53 -3.99 -1.66 -10.21
C SER A 53 -4.64 -2.03 -8.88
N ASN A 54 -5.66 -1.26 -8.51
CA ASN A 54 -6.39 -1.46 -7.28
C ASN A 54 -7.37 -2.64 -7.41
N ASN A 55 -6.85 -3.86 -7.27
CA ASN A 55 -7.64 -5.08 -7.27
C ASN A 55 -7.65 -5.73 -5.87
N SER A 56 -8.62 -6.61 -5.61
CA SER A 56 -8.77 -7.30 -4.33
C SER A 56 -7.56 -8.16 -3.97
N SER A 57 -6.90 -8.77 -4.95
CA SER A 57 -5.71 -9.59 -4.73
C SER A 57 -4.51 -8.77 -4.23
N ILE A 58 -4.26 -7.61 -4.85
CA ILE A 58 -3.21 -6.66 -4.46
C ILE A 58 -3.53 -6.08 -3.09
N ARG A 59 -4.79 -5.74 -2.80
CA ARG A 59 -5.20 -5.34 -1.44
C ARG A 59 -4.88 -6.43 -0.42
N GLY A 60 -5.16 -7.70 -0.71
CA GLY A 60 -4.82 -8.81 0.18
C GLY A 60 -3.31 -9.02 0.36
N MET A 61 -2.54 -8.90 -0.72
CA MET A 61 -1.07 -8.96 -0.66
C MET A 61 -0.49 -7.81 0.16
N ILE A 62 -1.04 -6.61 0.00
CA ILE A 62 -0.68 -5.42 0.78
C ILE A 62 -0.99 -5.64 2.25
N ASP A 63 -2.22 -6.06 2.59
CA ASP A 63 -2.66 -6.24 3.99
C ASP A 63 -1.73 -7.19 4.75
N GLN A 64 -1.26 -8.24 4.07
CA GLN A 64 -0.30 -9.20 4.59
C GLN A 64 1.10 -8.59 4.92
N VAL A 65 1.50 -7.48 4.28
CA VAL A 65 2.84 -6.87 4.44
C VAL A 65 2.82 -5.42 4.94
N LEU A 66 1.63 -4.83 5.09
CA LEU A 66 1.38 -3.40 5.37
C LEU A 66 2.08 -2.93 6.64
N PHE A 67 1.99 -3.71 7.72
CA PHE A 67 2.38 -3.28 9.06
C PHE A 67 3.87 -3.02 9.26
N LEU A 68 4.77 -3.56 8.42
CA LEU A 68 6.22 -3.42 8.66
C LEU A 68 6.99 -2.72 7.53
N TYR A 69 6.52 -2.76 6.29
CA TYR A 69 7.42 -2.54 5.14
C TYR A 69 6.94 -1.51 4.14
N LEU A 70 5.65 -1.19 4.13
CA LEU A 70 5.01 -0.66 2.94
C LEU A 70 4.32 0.68 3.21
N PHE A 71 4.63 1.67 2.37
CA PHE A 71 3.91 2.94 2.33
C PHE A 71 3.09 3.01 1.04
N ILE A 72 1.84 3.42 1.15
CA ILE A 72 0.89 3.47 0.04
C ILE A 72 0.50 4.92 -0.18
N TYR A 73 0.74 5.41 -1.40
CA TYR A 73 0.15 6.67 -1.85
C TYR A 73 -1.05 6.35 -2.73
N SER A 74 -2.22 6.77 -2.26
CA SER A 74 -3.39 6.95 -3.12
C SER A 74 -3.32 8.37 -3.64
N HIS A 75 -3.07 8.55 -4.95
CA HIS A 75 -3.13 9.88 -5.55
C HIS A 75 -4.58 10.35 -5.44
N LEU A 76 -4.84 11.32 -4.57
CA LEU A 76 -6.09 12.08 -4.54
C LEU A 76 -6.10 12.88 -5.86
N SER A 77 -6.86 12.40 -6.84
CA SER A 77 -7.28 13.18 -8.00
C SER A 77 -8.76 13.48 -7.87
#